data_AF-A0A9W7LGC3-F1
#
_entry.id   AF-A0A9W7LGC3-F1
#
_cell.length_a   1.000
_cell.length_b   1.000
_cell.length_c   1.000
_cell.angle_alpha   90.00
_cell.angle_beta   90.00
_cell.angle_gamma   90.00
#
_symmetry.space_group_name_H-M   'P 1'
#
loop_
_entity.id
_entity.type
_entity.pdbx_description
1 polymer ?
#
loop_
_entity_poly.entity_id
_entity_poly.type
_entity_poly.pdbx_seq_one_letter_code
_entity_poly.pdbx_strand_id
1 'polypeptide(L)'
;MGPSALFATSLFLFLIGLCQQVDGVGSKCDIYKGKWVYDASYPLYNSSDCPFIHLEFNGRPDHLYQNFRWQPTSCNLPRFNGKDFLRKFRGKIMFVGDSLSLNQWQSLTCLLHTAVPREPYISQRVDAISTFSFPNYGVSIMFLRNAFLVDIVNEKEGRVLKLDSIAGGRIWKGYYVLIFNTWHWWLLTGRKQPWDYIQDNNITRKGMNRMVAYRKALGTWARWVNLNVDPTKTKVFFQGVSPDHMDSRDWGDPAAKTCRGETWPMLSTAYPTGPPPSQDVLKRVLRRVPKAVRLLDITGLSQLRNDGHPSAFGYGGHRGNDCTHWCLPGVPDIWNELLFESLMQS
;
A
#
# COMPACT_ATOMS: atom_id res chain seq x y z
N MET A 1 12.10 73.56 -34.23
CA MET A 1 11.22 72.37 -34.28
C MET A 1 12.12 71.14 -34.45
N GLY A 2 12.02 70.18 -33.53
CA GLY A 2 12.77 68.92 -33.54
C GLY A 2 13.31 68.59 -32.14
N PRO A 3 12.98 67.43 -31.54
CA PRO A 3 12.51 67.42 -30.15
C PRO A 3 13.43 66.73 -29.14
N SER A 4 13.11 67.09 -27.90
CA SER A 4 13.56 66.66 -26.58
C SER A 4 13.82 65.17 -26.40
N ALA A 5 14.94 64.87 -25.74
CA ALA A 5 15.24 63.57 -25.15
C ALA A 5 14.30 63.28 -23.96
N LEU A 6 13.59 62.16 -24.03
CA LEU A 6 12.83 61.58 -22.92
C LEU A 6 13.58 60.35 -22.41
N PHE A 7 14.17 60.48 -21.22
CA PHE A 7 14.64 59.34 -20.43
C PHE A 7 13.42 58.60 -19.87
N ALA A 8 13.12 57.42 -20.42
CA ALA A 8 12.14 56.50 -19.85
C ALA A 8 12.83 55.61 -18.81
N THR A 9 12.66 55.92 -17.53
CA THR A 9 13.02 55.03 -16.43
C THR A 9 12.07 53.82 -16.44
N SER A 10 12.61 52.65 -16.79
CA SER A 10 11.88 51.38 -16.74
C SER A 10 11.71 50.96 -15.28
N LEU A 11 10.48 51.10 -14.76
CA LEU A 11 10.11 50.67 -13.42
C LEU A 11 9.89 49.14 -13.44
N PHE A 12 10.84 48.39 -12.88
CA PHE A 12 10.70 46.95 -12.64
C PHE A 12 9.55 46.72 -11.63
N LEU A 13 8.40 46.29 -12.12
CA LEU A 13 7.33 45.73 -11.30
C LEU A 13 7.72 44.28 -10.93
N PHE A 14 8.32 44.12 -9.75
CA PHE A 14 8.38 42.83 -9.08
C PHE A 14 6.95 42.40 -8.73
N LEU A 15 6.37 41.50 -9.54
CA LEU A 15 5.21 40.71 -9.13
C LEU A 15 5.66 39.77 -8.01
N ILE A 16 5.63 40.26 -6.77
CA ILE A 16 5.62 39.40 -5.60
C ILE A 16 4.31 38.62 -5.67
N GLY A 17 4.40 37.38 -6.15
CA GLY A 17 3.33 36.41 -6.01
C GLY A 17 3.08 36.19 -4.53
N LEU A 18 2.12 36.93 -3.97
CA LEU A 18 1.48 36.57 -2.72
C LEU A 18 0.93 35.15 -2.91
N CYS A 19 1.61 34.18 -2.33
CA CYS A 19 1.06 32.86 -2.12
C CYS A 19 -0.13 33.06 -1.20
N GLN A 20 -1.32 33.23 -1.79
CA GLN A 20 -2.56 33.21 -1.04
C GLN A 20 -2.68 31.81 -0.48
N GLN A 21 -2.34 31.69 0.79
CA GLN A 21 -2.74 30.58 1.62
C GLN A 21 -4.27 30.64 1.66
N VAL A 22 -4.90 29.85 0.79
CA VAL A 22 -6.34 29.63 0.82
C VAL A 22 -6.60 28.77 2.06
N ASP A 23 -6.67 29.43 3.22
CA ASP A 23 -7.22 28.84 4.44
C ASP A 23 -8.74 28.75 4.25
N GLY A 24 -9.16 27.77 3.45
CA GLY A 24 -10.55 27.41 3.26
C GLY A 24 -11.09 26.75 4.52
N VAL A 25 -11.93 27.46 5.26
CA VAL A 25 -12.82 26.84 6.26
C VAL A 25 -13.76 25.89 5.52
N GLY A 26 -13.60 24.57 5.71
CA GLY A 26 -14.70 23.62 5.56
C GLY A 26 -14.59 22.45 4.58
N SER A 27 -13.41 21.90 4.29
CA SER A 27 -13.33 20.52 3.77
C SER A 27 -12.16 19.77 4.41
N LYS A 28 -12.47 18.71 5.17
CA LYS A 28 -11.45 17.77 5.68
C LYS A 28 -10.69 17.21 4.46
N CYS A 29 -9.37 17.40 4.39
CA CYS A 29 -8.60 16.92 3.25
C CYS A 29 -8.71 15.39 3.13
N ASP A 30 -9.23 14.92 2.01
CA ASP A 30 -9.19 13.50 1.64
C ASP A 30 -7.87 13.22 0.91
N ILE A 31 -6.86 12.78 1.67
CA ILE A 31 -5.51 12.49 1.15
C ILE A 31 -5.50 11.36 0.11
N TYR A 32 -6.61 10.63 -0.07
CA TYR A 32 -6.74 9.54 -1.05
C TYR A 32 -7.36 9.99 -2.38
N LYS A 33 -7.80 11.25 -2.50
CA LYS A 33 -8.32 11.84 -3.74
C LYS A 33 -7.36 12.88 -4.30
N GLY A 34 -6.95 12.70 -5.55
CA GLY A 34 -5.85 13.46 -6.11
C GLY A 34 -5.46 12.96 -7.49
N LYS A 35 -4.21 13.24 -7.85
CA LYS A 35 -3.59 12.80 -9.10
C LYS A 35 -2.11 12.49 -8.90
N TRP A 36 -1.56 11.69 -9.80
CA TRP A 36 -0.12 11.50 -9.90
C TRP A 36 0.51 12.68 -10.61
N VAL A 37 1.63 13.16 -10.07
CA VAL A 37 2.38 14.29 -10.60
C VAL A 37 3.83 13.86 -10.73
N TYR A 38 4.43 14.15 -11.88
CA TYR A 38 5.85 13.96 -12.08
C TYR A 38 6.65 14.86 -11.13
N ASP A 39 7.63 14.29 -10.46
CA ASP A 39 8.51 14.98 -9.54
C ASP A 39 9.91 14.38 -9.64
N ALA A 40 10.85 15.18 -10.16
CA ALA A 40 12.25 14.77 -10.34
C ALA A 40 12.99 14.49 -9.01
N SER A 41 12.43 14.90 -7.87
CA SER A 41 12.98 14.57 -6.54
C SER A 41 12.60 13.17 -6.04
N TYR A 42 11.75 12.44 -6.78
CA TYR A 42 11.46 11.03 -6.55
C TYR A 42 12.34 10.15 -7.45
N PRO A 43 12.63 8.90 -7.07
CA PRO A 43 12.21 8.22 -5.85
C PRO A 43 12.90 8.74 -4.58
N LEU A 44 12.36 8.40 -3.41
CA LEU A 44 12.92 8.83 -2.11
C LEU A 44 14.24 8.11 -1.75
N TYR A 45 14.57 7.04 -2.46
CA TYR A 45 15.80 6.27 -2.31
C TYR A 45 16.13 5.51 -3.61
N ASN A 46 17.39 5.12 -3.78
CA ASN A 46 17.78 4.21 -4.86
C ASN A 46 17.64 2.75 -4.39
N SER A 47 17.13 1.87 -5.25
CA SER A 47 17.03 0.44 -4.95
C SER A 47 18.38 -0.21 -4.62
N SER A 48 19.49 0.30 -5.16
CA SER A 48 20.85 -0.17 -4.84
C SER A 48 21.23 0.05 -3.38
N ASP A 49 20.65 1.06 -2.73
CA ASP A 49 20.92 1.41 -1.33
C ASP A 49 20.07 0.58 -0.36
N CYS A 50 19.24 -0.32 -0.89
CA CYS A 50 18.35 -1.18 -0.13
C CYS A 50 18.57 -2.66 -0.48
N PRO A 51 19.60 -3.32 0.09
CA PRO A 51 20.04 -4.65 -0.35
C PRO A 51 19.08 -5.80 -0.01
N PHE A 52 17.98 -5.51 0.69
CA PHE A 52 17.01 -6.51 1.13
C PHE A 52 15.73 -6.55 0.27
N ILE A 53 15.61 -5.72 -0.78
CA ILE A 53 14.49 -5.80 -1.73
C ILE A 53 14.49 -7.19 -2.39
N HIS A 54 13.36 -7.87 -2.37
CA HIS A 54 13.23 -9.15 -3.08
C HIS A 54 13.30 -8.95 -4.59
N LEU A 55 13.91 -9.92 -5.29
CA LEU A 55 14.06 -9.92 -6.75
C LEU A 55 12.72 -9.85 -7.50
N GLU A 56 11.61 -10.19 -6.84
CA GLU A 56 10.27 -10.10 -7.41
C GLU A 56 9.77 -8.65 -7.56
N PHE A 57 10.35 -7.70 -6.82
CA PHE A 57 9.94 -6.29 -6.81
C PHE A 57 10.96 -5.36 -7.49
N ASN A 58 11.97 -5.88 -8.18
CA ASN A 58 12.96 -5.06 -8.86
C ASN A 58 13.50 -5.75 -10.13
N GLY A 59 14.14 -4.99 -11.02
CA GLY A 59 14.80 -5.52 -12.22
C GLY A 59 14.45 -4.80 -13.53
N ARG A 60 13.57 -3.79 -13.50
CA ARG A 60 13.25 -3.00 -14.69
C ARG A 60 14.44 -2.15 -15.15
N PRO A 61 14.70 -2.05 -16.47
CA PRO A 61 15.75 -1.20 -17.03
C PRO A 61 15.32 0.27 -17.17
N ASP A 62 14.02 0.54 -17.25
CA ASP A 62 13.47 1.89 -17.26
C ASP A 62 13.18 2.38 -15.84
N HIS A 63 13.29 3.68 -15.60
CA HIS A 63 13.19 4.27 -14.25
C HIS A 63 12.12 5.35 -14.11
N LEU A 64 11.47 5.76 -15.20
CA LEU A 64 10.57 6.91 -15.20
C LEU A 64 9.37 6.75 -14.28
N TYR A 65 8.86 5.51 -14.14
CA TYR A 65 7.77 5.18 -13.21
C TYR A 65 8.10 5.53 -11.74
N GLN A 66 9.38 5.68 -11.40
CA GLN A 66 9.82 6.01 -10.04
C GLN A 66 9.64 7.49 -9.70
N ASN A 67 9.58 8.38 -10.70
CA ASN A 67 9.56 9.83 -10.53
C ASN A 67 8.15 10.42 -10.37
N PHE A 68 7.20 9.67 -9.80
CA PHE A 68 5.83 10.14 -9.60
C PHE A 68 5.47 10.17 -8.13
N ARG A 69 4.89 11.29 -7.70
CA ARG A 69 4.31 11.46 -6.36
C ARG A 69 2.80 11.63 -6.44
N TRP A 70 2.13 11.33 -5.34
CA TRP A 70 0.71 11.57 -5.19
C TRP A 70 0.45 13.00 -4.69
N GLN A 71 -0.41 13.74 -5.39
CA GLN A 71 -0.86 15.07 -5.00
C GLN A 71 -2.37 15.03 -4.70
N PRO A 72 -2.77 15.10 -3.41
CA PRO A 72 -4.17 15.27 -3.06
C PRO A 72 -4.75 16.56 -3.67
N THR A 73 -6.04 16.54 -4.00
CA THR A 73 -6.72 17.67 -4.66
C THR A 73 -6.88 18.87 -3.72
N SER A 74 -7.16 18.62 -2.44
CA SER A 74 -7.57 19.65 -1.48
C SER A 74 -6.48 20.00 -0.45
N CYS A 75 -5.31 19.37 -0.52
CA CYS A 75 -4.17 19.69 0.33
C CYS A 75 -2.86 19.14 -0.25
N ASN A 76 -1.74 19.48 0.38
CA ASN A 76 -0.45 18.89 0.09
C ASN A 76 -0.21 17.70 1.00
N LEU A 77 0.25 16.59 0.43
CA LEU A 77 0.79 15.47 1.19
C LEU A 77 2.21 15.84 1.63
N PRO A 78 2.53 15.87 2.94
CA PRO A 78 3.89 16.14 3.38
C PRO A 78 4.84 15.06 2.88
N ARG A 79 6.02 15.47 2.41
CA ARG A 79 7.06 14.53 1.99
C ARG A 79 7.47 13.64 3.15
N PHE A 80 7.56 12.35 2.92
CA PHE A 80 7.99 11.40 3.94
C PHE A 80 9.40 11.72 4.50
N ASN A 81 9.52 11.66 5.83
CA ASN A 81 10.77 11.82 6.55
C ASN A 81 11.00 10.60 7.46
N GLY A 82 11.88 9.70 7.03
CA GLY A 82 12.13 8.46 7.77
C GLY A 82 12.78 8.68 9.14
N LYS A 83 13.57 9.74 9.32
CA LYS A 83 14.15 10.07 10.63
C LYS A 83 13.08 10.51 11.62
N ASP A 84 12.13 11.33 11.16
CA ASP A 84 11.01 11.75 11.99
C ASP A 84 10.04 10.60 12.28
N PHE A 85 9.82 9.71 11.31
CA PHE A 85 9.08 8.46 11.54
C PHE A 85 9.69 7.69 12.71
N LEU A 86 11.00 7.41 12.66
CA LEU A 86 11.69 6.62 13.68
C LEU A 86 11.70 7.30 15.06
N ARG A 87 11.76 8.64 15.10
CA ARG A 87 11.70 9.39 16.36
C ARG A 87 10.33 9.37 17.00
N LYS A 88 9.26 9.50 16.19
CA LYS A 88 7.88 9.65 16.65
C LYS A 88 7.22 8.31 16.96
N PHE A 89 7.46 7.28 16.16
CA PHE A 89 6.72 6.02 16.23
C PHE A 89 7.57 4.91 16.84
N ARG A 90 7.70 4.93 18.17
CA ARG A 90 8.39 3.89 18.95
C ARG A 90 7.51 2.65 19.13
N GLY A 91 8.14 1.48 19.20
CA GLY A 91 7.46 0.20 19.46
C GLY A 91 7.38 -0.72 18.23
N LYS A 92 6.42 -1.65 18.28
CA LYS A 92 6.27 -2.71 17.27
C LYS A 92 5.16 -2.37 16.28
N ILE A 93 5.51 -2.37 15.00
CA ILE A 93 4.60 -2.19 13.85
C ILE A 93 4.53 -3.52 13.12
N MET A 94 3.34 -4.00 12.80
CA MET A 94 3.19 -5.28 12.07
C MET A 94 2.26 -5.15 10.87
N PHE A 95 2.78 -5.61 9.73
CA PHE A 95 2.03 -5.90 8.52
C PHE A 95 1.56 -7.35 8.57
N VAL A 96 0.26 -7.58 8.36
CA VAL A 96 -0.36 -8.91 8.33
C VAL A 96 -1.16 -9.04 7.05
N GLY A 97 -0.74 -9.93 6.15
CA GLY A 97 -1.48 -10.10 4.92
C GLY A 97 -0.80 -11.00 3.91
N ASP A 98 -1.12 -10.76 2.63
CA ASP A 98 -0.55 -11.49 1.51
C ASP A 98 0.80 -10.88 1.04
N SER A 99 1.21 -11.21 -0.18
CA SER A 99 2.48 -10.73 -0.75
C SER A 99 2.50 -9.22 -1.01
N LEU A 100 1.35 -8.53 -1.05
CA LEU A 100 1.32 -7.07 -1.18
C LEU A 100 1.63 -6.39 0.16
N SER A 101 1.32 -7.04 1.29
CA SER A 101 1.84 -6.60 2.59
C SER A 101 3.35 -6.76 2.70
N LEU A 102 3.92 -7.83 2.14
CA LEU A 102 5.38 -7.98 2.05
C LEU A 102 5.97 -6.84 1.20
N ASN A 103 5.37 -6.55 0.06
CA ASN A 103 5.80 -5.48 -0.84
C ASN A 103 5.78 -4.10 -0.15
N GLN A 104 4.72 -3.76 0.59
CA GLN A 104 4.65 -2.54 1.38
C GLN A 104 5.64 -2.51 2.56
N TRP A 105 5.83 -3.63 3.25
CA TRP A 105 6.81 -3.76 4.34
C TRP A 105 8.25 -3.56 3.84
N GLN A 106 8.60 -4.12 2.67
CA GLN A 106 9.92 -3.91 2.06
C GLN A 106 10.15 -2.45 1.67
N SER A 107 9.14 -1.78 1.10
CA SER A 107 9.18 -0.34 0.85
C SER A 107 9.47 0.46 2.14
N LEU A 108 8.72 0.21 3.21
CA LEU A 108 8.90 0.96 4.46
C LEU A 108 10.29 0.73 5.05
N THR A 109 10.78 -0.51 5.04
CA THR A 109 12.12 -0.81 5.54
C THR A 109 13.21 -0.13 4.72
N CYS A 110 13.07 -0.03 3.39
CA CYS A 110 13.98 0.74 2.55
C CYS A 110 13.94 2.25 2.85
N LEU A 111 12.72 2.82 2.91
CA LEU A 111 12.51 4.24 3.23
C LEU A 111 13.17 4.65 4.54
N LEU A 112 13.15 3.76 5.54
CA LEU A 112 13.73 4.03 6.85
C LEU A 112 15.23 3.76 6.88
N HIS A 113 15.69 2.66 6.28
CA HIS A 113 17.11 2.32 6.24
C HIS A 113 17.93 3.42 5.56
N THR A 114 17.44 3.89 4.41
CA THR A 114 18.11 4.91 3.60
C THR A 114 18.02 6.31 4.22
N ALA A 115 17.01 6.58 5.06
CA ALA A 115 16.92 7.82 5.82
C ALA A 115 17.94 7.90 6.99
N VAL A 116 18.46 6.75 7.44
CA VAL A 116 19.45 6.67 8.52
C VAL A 116 20.55 5.62 8.22
N PRO A 117 21.35 5.80 7.16
CA PRO A 117 22.21 4.75 6.59
C PRO A 117 23.35 4.29 7.51
N ARG A 118 23.67 5.06 8.55
CA ARG A 118 24.71 4.73 9.55
C ARG A 118 24.15 4.07 10.82
N GLU A 119 22.83 3.96 10.95
CA GLU A 119 22.22 3.37 12.14
C GLU A 119 22.27 1.85 12.06
N PRO A 120 22.66 1.17 13.14
CA PRO A 120 22.61 -0.28 13.19
C PRO A 120 21.16 -0.75 13.07
N TYR A 121 20.96 -1.80 12.27
CA TYR A 121 19.68 -2.46 12.12
C TYR A 121 19.80 -3.97 12.33
N ILE A 122 18.69 -4.60 12.70
CA ILE A 122 18.58 -6.05 12.77
C ILE A 122 17.57 -6.48 11.72
N SER A 123 17.96 -7.38 10.82
CA SER A 123 17.06 -8.00 9.85
C SER A 123 17.11 -9.51 10.04
N GLN A 124 15.99 -10.10 10.41
CA GLN A 124 15.91 -11.54 10.67
C GLN A 124 14.52 -12.10 10.40
N ARG A 125 14.47 -13.40 10.17
CA ARG A 125 13.22 -14.15 10.08
C ARG A 125 13.20 -15.24 11.14
N VAL A 126 12.18 -15.22 12.00
CA VAL A 126 11.93 -16.26 13.00
C VAL A 126 10.54 -16.81 12.72
N ASP A 127 10.46 -18.12 12.45
CA ASP A 127 9.25 -18.80 12.00
C ASP A 127 8.59 -18.11 10.79
N ALA A 128 7.34 -17.67 10.96
CA ALA A 128 6.56 -16.97 9.94
C ALA A 128 6.77 -15.46 9.93
N ILE A 129 7.53 -14.91 10.88
CA ILE A 129 7.66 -13.47 11.11
C ILE A 129 9.01 -12.98 10.61
N SER A 130 8.98 -12.03 9.67
CA SER A 130 10.17 -11.26 9.26
C SER A 130 10.21 -9.97 10.06
N THR A 131 11.36 -9.63 10.65
CA THR A 131 11.52 -8.47 11.53
C THR A 131 12.67 -7.61 11.04
N PHE A 132 12.41 -6.31 10.91
CA PHE A 132 13.43 -5.29 10.67
C PHE A 132 13.38 -4.27 11.81
N SER A 133 14.49 -4.10 12.55
CA SER A 133 14.52 -3.28 13.75
C SER A 133 15.62 -2.24 13.71
N PHE A 134 15.34 -1.07 14.29
CA PHE A 134 16.30 0.00 14.58
C PHE A 134 16.43 0.13 16.10
N PRO A 135 17.37 -0.59 16.75
CA PRO A 135 17.46 -0.68 18.21
C PRO A 135 17.59 0.69 18.89
N ASN A 136 18.41 1.59 18.32
CA ASN A 136 18.62 2.94 18.85
C ASN A 136 17.35 3.81 18.87
N TYR A 137 16.40 3.52 17.98
CA TYR A 137 15.10 4.20 17.95
C TYR A 137 14.01 3.44 18.72
N GLY A 138 14.27 2.20 19.15
CA GLY A 138 13.26 1.34 19.76
C GLY A 138 12.10 1.00 18.81
N VAL A 139 12.39 0.86 17.52
CA VAL A 139 11.40 0.57 16.47
C VAL A 139 11.63 -0.80 15.88
N SER A 140 10.56 -1.60 15.75
CA SER A 140 10.57 -2.89 15.05
C SER A 140 9.41 -2.98 14.08
N ILE A 141 9.70 -3.33 12.84
CA ILE A 141 8.73 -3.43 11.75
C ILE A 141 8.69 -4.87 11.30
N MET A 142 7.53 -5.49 11.47
CA MET A 142 7.35 -6.92 11.36
C MET A 142 6.39 -7.22 10.21
N PHE A 143 6.66 -8.31 9.48
CA PHE A 143 5.76 -8.85 8.48
C PHE A 143 5.39 -10.28 8.85
N LEU A 144 4.09 -10.55 8.91
CA LEU A 144 3.52 -11.88 9.09
C LEU A 144 2.65 -12.22 7.88
N ARG A 145 3.05 -13.24 7.13
CA ARG A 145 2.25 -13.74 6.02
C ARG A 145 1.02 -14.47 6.54
N ASN A 146 -0.15 -13.87 6.32
CA ASN A 146 -1.44 -14.49 6.52
C ASN A 146 -2.40 -13.99 5.43
N ALA A 147 -2.35 -14.64 4.27
CA ALA A 147 -2.97 -14.14 3.06
C ALA A 147 -4.51 -14.07 3.11
N PHE A 148 -5.16 -14.79 4.02
CA PHE A 148 -6.62 -14.84 4.18
C PHE A 148 -7.10 -14.22 5.50
N LEU A 149 -6.18 -13.88 6.40
CA LEU A 149 -6.39 -13.51 7.81
C LEU A 149 -7.01 -14.60 8.69
N VAL A 150 -7.85 -15.46 8.11
CA VAL A 150 -8.44 -16.64 8.74
C VAL A 150 -7.57 -17.89 8.55
N ASP A 151 -7.83 -18.92 9.34
CA ASP A 151 -6.99 -20.11 9.38
C ASP A 151 -7.23 -21.05 8.18
N ILE A 152 -6.13 -21.66 7.71
CA ILE A 152 -6.17 -22.88 6.90
C ILE A 152 -5.68 -24.03 7.79
N VAL A 153 -6.48 -25.06 7.94
CA VAL A 153 -6.20 -26.20 8.82
C VAL A 153 -6.18 -27.48 8.00
N ASN A 154 -5.24 -28.38 8.29
CA ASN A 154 -5.24 -29.73 7.72
C ASN A 154 -6.25 -30.58 8.50
N GLU A 155 -7.32 -30.99 7.83
CA GLU A 155 -8.32 -31.93 8.33
C GLU A 155 -8.21 -33.26 7.58
N LYS A 156 -8.97 -34.29 7.99
CA LYS A 156 -8.95 -35.61 7.34
C LYS A 156 -9.29 -35.56 5.86
N GLU A 157 -10.17 -34.64 5.47
CA GLU A 157 -10.66 -34.47 4.11
C GLU A 157 -9.68 -33.66 3.25
N GLY A 158 -8.75 -32.91 3.85
CA GLY A 158 -7.78 -32.06 3.14
C GLY A 158 -7.54 -30.72 3.85
N ARG A 159 -6.96 -29.75 3.13
CA ARG A 159 -6.73 -28.38 3.63
C ARG A 159 -8.05 -27.62 3.64
N VAL A 160 -8.48 -27.14 4.79
CA VAL A 160 -9.76 -26.43 4.96
C VAL A 160 -9.51 -24.97 5.33
N LEU A 161 -9.99 -24.05 4.48
CA LEU A 161 -10.07 -22.62 4.80
C LEU A 161 -11.27 -22.38 5.71
N LYS A 162 -11.01 -22.12 7.01
CA LYS A 162 -12.05 -21.92 8.03
C LYS A 162 -12.41 -20.44 8.16
N LEU A 163 -13.51 -20.00 7.54
CA LEU A 163 -13.88 -18.58 7.46
C LEU A 163 -14.25 -17.95 8.81
N ASP A 164 -14.51 -18.78 9.82
CA ASP A 164 -14.94 -18.44 11.17
C ASP A 164 -13.83 -18.57 12.22
N SER A 165 -12.58 -18.86 11.83
CA SER A 165 -11.45 -19.11 12.74
C SER A 165 -10.26 -18.17 12.51
N ILE A 166 -9.71 -17.61 13.61
CA ILE A 166 -8.48 -16.80 13.65
C ILE A 166 -7.65 -17.18 14.89
N ALA A 167 -7.21 -18.43 14.95
CA ALA A 167 -6.32 -18.93 16.01
C ALA A 167 -4.94 -18.25 15.95
N GLY A 168 -4.48 -17.87 14.75
CA GLY A 168 -3.26 -17.10 14.54
C GLY A 168 -3.29 -15.68 15.12
N GLY A 169 -4.48 -15.14 15.42
CA GLY A 169 -4.66 -13.76 15.88
C GLY A 169 -3.98 -13.44 17.20
N ARG A 170 -3.61 -14.46 18.01
CA ARG A 170 -2.80 -14.26 19.23
C ARG A 170 -1.50 -13.52 18.97
N ILE A 171 -0.89 -13.71 17.80
CA ILE A 171 0.39 -13.12 17.41
C ILE A 171 0.27 -11.62 17.17
N TRP A 172 -0.91 -11.11 16.86
CA TRP A 172 -1.13 -9.68 16.52
C TRP A 172 -1.30 -8.80 17.76
N LYS A 173 -1.40 -9.38 18.96
CA LYS A 173 -1.60 -8.63 20.20
C LYS A 173 -0.32 -7.92 20.65
N GLY A 174 -0.47 -6.76 21.29
CA GLY A 174 0.65 -6.02 21.88
C GLY A 174 1.47 -5.19 20.87
N TYR A 175 0.97 -5.02 19.65
CA TYR A 175 1.58 -4.15 18.65
C TYR A 175 1.03 -2.74 18.76
N TYR A 176 1.89 -1.75 18.52
CA TYR A 176 1.52 -0.34 18.52
C TYR A 176 0.73 0.02 17.24
N VAL A 177 1.14 -0.54 16.10
CA VAL A 177 0.43 -0.39 14.83
C VAL A 177 0.24 -1.75 14.17
N LEU A 178 -0.98 -2.04 13.72
CA LEU A 178 -1.32 -3.20 12.89
C LEU A 178 -1.81 -2.73 11.53
N ILE A 179 -1.22 -3.24 10.45
CA ILE A 179 -1.61 -2.96 9.07
C ILE A 179 -2.03 -4.29 8.42
N PHE A 180 -3.32 -4.44 8.16
CA PHE A 180 -3.88 -5.65 7.56
C PHE A 180 -4.09 -5.50 6.05
N ASN A 181 -3.88 -6.56 5.28
CA ASN A 181 -4.30 -6.66 3.89
C ASN A 181 -4.75 -8.09 3.57
N THR A 182 -5.71 -8.24 2.66
CA THR A 182 -6.00 -9.55 2.06
C THR A 182 -6.85 -9.37 0.79
N TRP A 183 -6.41 -9.83 -0.38
CA TRP A 183 -7.28 -9.91 -1.55
C TRP A 183 -6.77 -10.88 -2.64
N HIS A 184 -5.54 -10.73 -3.08
CA HIS A 184 -5.05 -11.36 -4.31
C HIS A 184 -5.08 -12.90 -4.24
N TRP A 185 -4.87 -13.43 -3.05
CA TRP A 185 -4.88 -14.86 -2.82
C TRP A 185 -6.26 -15.51 -2.89
N TRP A 186 -7.35 -14.74 -2.75
CA TRP A 186 -8.73 -15.23 -2.88
C TRP A 186 -9.07 -15.64 -4.32
N LEU A 187 -8.36 -15.06 -5.29
CA LEU A 187 -8.53 -15.29 -6.73
C LEU A 187 -7.84 -16.58 -7.20
N LEU A 188 -6.98 -17.18 -6.39
CA LEU A 188 -6.26 -18.40 -6.76
C LEU A 188 -7.21 -19.59 -6.92
N THR A 189 -7.03 -20.31 -8.02
CA THR A 189 -7.79 -21.51 -8.40
C THR A 189 -6.85 -22.64 -8.84
N GLY A 190 -7.39 -23.85 -8.97
CA GLY A 190 -6.63 -25.02 -9.41
C GLY A 190 -5.44 -25.32 -8.51
N ARG A 191 -4.29 -25.68 -9.10
CA ARG A 191 -3.06 -26.05 -8.36
C ARG A 191 -2.49 -24.93 -7.49
N LYS A 192 -2.80 -23.66 -7.79
CA LYS A 192 -2.33 -22.51 -7.00
C LYS A 192 -3.19 -22.27 -5.75
N GLN A 193 -4.35 -22.91 -5.62
CA GLN A 193 -5.23 -22.72 -4.48
C GLN A 193 -4.66 -23.40 -3.21
N PRO A 194 -4.40 -22.65 -2.13
CA PRO A 194 -3.81 -23.21 -0.90
C PRO A 194 -4.78 -24.01 -0.02
N TRP A 195 -6.04 -24.18 -0.43
CA TRP A 195 -7.04 -24.96 0.28
C TRP A 195 -7.82 -25.87 -0.68
N ASP A 196 -8.38 -26.94 -0.15
CA ASP A 196 -9.17 -27.93 -0.88
C ASP A 196 -10.68 -27.75 -0.57
N TYR A 197 -10.99 -27.29 0.63
CA TYR A 197 -12.36 -27.03 1.10
C TYR A 197 -12.47 -25.67 1.80
N ILE A 198 -13.70 -25.14 1.88
CA ILE A 198 -14.05 -23.94 2.64
C ILE A 198 -15.09 -24.34 3.69
N GLN A 199 -14.85 -23.94 4.94
CA GLN A 199 -15.78 -24.13 6.04
C GLN A 199 -16.34 -22.79 6.52
N ASP A 200 -17.66 -22.79 6.79
CA ASP A 200 -18.41 -21.66 7.34
C ASP A 200 -19.42 -22.19 8.37
N ASN A 201 -19.24 -21.88 9.64
CA ASN A 201 -20.08 -22.34 10.75
C ASN A 201 -20.25 -23.87 10.75
N ASN A 202 -19.14 -24.62 10.74
CA ASN A 202 -19.08 -26.09 10.68
C ASN A 202 -19.65 -26.74 9.40
N ILE A 203 -20.06 -25.96 8.39
CA ILE A 203 -20.48 -26.51 7.09
C ILE A 203 -19.30 -26.45 6.13
N THR A 204 -18.75 -27.62 5.80
CA THR A 204 -17.61 -27.77 4.87
C THR A 204 -18.09 -28.02 3.44
N ARG A 205 -17.55 -27.28 2.48
CA ARG A 205 -17.90 -27.37 1.05
C ARG A 205 -16.63 -27.33 0.18
N LYS A 206 -16.67 -27.94 -1.01
CA LYS A 206 -15.56 -27.85 -1.98
C LYS A 206 -15.30 -26.44 -2.52
N GLY A 207 -16.30 -25.56 -2.46
CA GLY A 207 -16.17 -24.21 -2.98
C GLY A 207 -17.23 -23.27 -2.44
N MET A 208 -16.96 -21.98 -2.62
CA MET A 208 -17.84 -20.87 -2.26
C MET A 208 -17.55 -19.71 -3.23
N ASN A 209 -18.56 -18.88 -3.49
CA ASN A 209 -18.34 -17.60 -4.18
C ASN A 209 -17.27 -16.79 -3.41
N ARG A 210 -16.26 -16.29 -4.13
CA ARG A 210 -15.09 -15.65 -3.49
C ARG A 210 -15.43 -14.36 -2.76
N MET A 211 -16.39 -13.57 -3.26
CA MET A 211 -16.84 -12.38 -2.56
C MET A 211 -17.62 -12.71 -1.29
N VAL A 212 -18.41 -13.80 -1.30
CA VAL A 212 -19.10 -14.28 -0.10
C VAL A 212 -18.10 -14.78 0.94
N ALA A 213 -17.12 -15.59 0.53
CA ALA A 213 -16.08 -16.11 1.41
C ALA A 213 -15.23 -14.98 2.01
N TYR A 214 -14.79 -14.04 1.16
CA TYR A 214 -14.04 -12.84 1.56
C TYR A 214 -14.81 -11.99 2.58
N ARG A 215 -16.09 -11.70 2.32
CA ARG A 215 -16.95 -10.96 3.27
C ARG A 215 -17.07 -11.66 4.62
N LYS A 216 -17.19 -12.99 4.63
CA LYS A 216 -17.31 -13.79 5.86
C LYS A 216 -16.01 -13.77 6.67
N ALA A 217 -14.87 -14.00 6.02
CA ALA A 217 -13.56 -13.93 6.67
C ALA A 217 -13.25 -12.54 7.22
N LEU A 218 -13.52 -11.47 6.46
CA LEU A 218 -13.40 -10.10 6.96
C LEU A 218 -14.35 -9.84 8.14
N GLY A 219 -15.55 -10.42 8.13
CA GLY A 219 -16.46 -10.36 9.27
C GLY A 219 -15.89 -11.01 10.53
N THR A 220 -15.19 -12.13 10.38
CA THR A 220 -14.48 -12.81 11.48
C THR A 220 -13.30 -11.98 11.97
N TRP A 221 -12.50 -11.43 11.07
CA TRP A 221 -11.41 -10.50 11.41
C TRP A 221 -11.92 -9.25 12.14
N ALA A 222 -13.03 -8.66 11.69
CA ALA A 222 -13.67 -7.53 12.35
C ALA A 222 -14.08 -7.86 13.80
N ARG A 223 -14.66 -9.05 14.02
CA ARG A 223 -14.96 -9.53 15.38
C ARG A 223 -13.69 -9.70 16.21
N TRP A 224 -12.62 -10.24 15.63
CA TRP A 224 -11.34 -10.35 16.33
C TRP A 224 -10.81 -8.98 16.77
N VAL A 225 -10.83 -7.95 15.90
CA VAL A 225 -10.42 -6.58 16.25
C VAL A 225 -11.27 -6.05 17.41
N ASN A 226 -12.59 -6.19 17.31
CA ASN A 226 -13.53 -5.74 18.34
C ASN A 226 -13.34 -6.42 19.70
N LEU A 227 -12.84 -7.65 19.73
CA LEU A 227 -12.59 -8.35 20.98
C LEU A 227 -11.18 -8.09 21.54
N ASN A 228 -10.18 -7.85 20.69
CA ASN A 228 -8.77 -7.96 21.11
C ASN A 228 -7.97 -6.64 21.06
N VAL A 229 -8.43 -5.62 20.34
CA VAL A 229 -7.66 -4.37 20.14
C VAL A 229 -8.10 -3.28 21.11
N ASP A 230 -7.18 -2.72 21.89
CA ASP A 230 -7.43 -1.48 22.64
C ASP A 230 -7.06 -0.28 21.76
N PRO A 231 -8.02 0.53 21.25
CA PRO A 231 -7.72 1.62 20.32
C PRO A 231 -6.92 2.77 20.94
N THR A 232 -6.79 2.81 22.28
CA THR A 232 -5.91 3.76 22.97
C THR A 232 -4.44 3.36 22.90
N LYS A 233 -4.15 2.07 22.66
CA LYS A 233 -2.80 1.49 22.63
C LYS A 233 -2.35 1.05 21.24
N THR A 234 -3.30 0.63 20.41
CA THR A 234 -3.02 0.03 19.10
C THR A 234 -3.81 0.76 18.02
N LYS A 235 -3.09 1.33 17.05
CA LYS A 235 -3.69 1.87 15.83
C LYS A 235 -3.86 0.74 14.81
N VAL A 236 -5.05 0.61 14.24
CA VAL A 236 -5.34 -0.44 13.25
C VAL A 236 -5.66 0.17 11.91
N PHE A 237 -4.90 -0.27 10.90
CA PHE A 237 -5.08 0.06 9.51
C PHE A 237 -5.49 -1.18 8.74
N PHE A 238 -6.33 -0.97 7.73
CA PHE A 238 -6.57 -1.95 6.68
C PHE A 238 -6.13 -1.32 5.36
N GLN A 239 -5.14 -1.91 4.70
CA GLN A 239 -4.71 -1.53 3.37
C GLN A 239 -5.83 -1.89 2.38
N GLY A 240 -6.30 -0.88 1.62
CA GLY A 240 -7.24 -1.09 0.53
C GLY A 240 -6.75 -2.13 -0.47
N VAL A 241 -7.67 -2.62 -1.29
CA VAL A 241 -7.33 -3.61 -2.33
C VAL A 241 -6.31 -3.01 -3.29
N SER A 242 -5.11 -3.60 -3.35
CA SER A 242 -4.14 -3.30 -4.41
C SER A 242 -4.72 -3.82 -5.73
N PRO A 243 -4.81 -3.02 -6.79
CA PRO A 243 -5.22 -3.51 -8.10
C PRO A 243 -4.15 -4.40 -8.72
N ASP A 244 -4.56 -5.21 -9.68
CA ASP A 244 -3.69 -5.76 -10.72
C ASP A 244 -3.99 -5.06 -12.06
N HIS A 245 -3.09 -5.22 -13.03
CA HIS A 245 -3.22 -4.69 -14.39
C HIS A 245 -3.03 -5.82 -15.43
N MET A 246 -3.81 -6.89 -15.26
CA MET A 246 -3.75 -8.07 -16.14
C MET A 246 -4.52 -7.91 -17.45
N ASP A 247 -5.44 -6.94 -17.56
CA ASP A 247 -6.25 -6.68 -18.75
C ASP A 247 -6.29 -5.18 -19.06
N SER A 248 -5.68 -4.77 -20.18
CA SER A 248 -5.56 -3.36 -20.55
C SER A 248 -6.87 -2.69 -20.94
N ARG A 249 -7.90 -3.48 -21.24
CA ARG A 249 -9.24 -2.97 -21.51
C ARG A 249 -9.83 -2.30 -20.27
N ASP A 250 -9.39 -2.67 -19.06
CA ASP A 250 -9.85 -2.06 -17.82
C ASP A 250 -9.41 -0.60 -17.68
N TRP A 251 -8.29 -0.21 -18.32
CA TRP A 251 -7.83 1.18 -18.39
C TRP A 251 -8.07 1.84 -19.74
N GLY A 252 -8.85 1.20 -20.63
CA GLY A 252 -9.25 1.77 -21.90
C GLY A 252 -8.20 1.69 -23.01
N ASP A 253 -7.17 0.86 -22.87
CA ASP A 253 -6.21 0.60 -23.94
C ASP A 253 -6.44 -0.79 -24.56
N PRO A 254 -7.13 -0.89 -25.70
CA PRO A 254 -7.36 -2.17 -26.38
C PRO A 254 -6.14 -2.69 -27.16
N ALA A 255 -5.11 -1.88 -27.36
CA ALA A 255 -3.90 -2.24 -28.12
C ALA A 255 -2.84 -2.89 -27.22
N ALA A 256 -2.72 -2.41 -25.98
CA ALA A 256 -2.00 -3.12 -24.93
C ALA A 256 -2.70 -4.47 -24.62
N LYS A 257 -2.04 -5.30 -23.80
CA LYS A 257 -2.61 -6.59 -23.34
C LYS A 257 -2.60 -6.73 -21.82
N THR A 258 -1.56 -6.21 -21.18
CA THR A 258 -1.26 -6.31 -19.74
C THR A 258 -0.43 -5.07 -19.38
N CYS A 259 0.03 -4.95 -18.13
CA CYS A 259 1.00 -3.92 -17.72
C CYS A 259 2.35 -3.92 -18.48
N ARG A 260 2.60 -4.89 -19.35
CA ARG A 260 3.85 -4.99 -20.11
C ARG A 260 4.00 -3.88 -21.14
N GLY A 261 5.08 -3.12 -21.01
CA GLY A 261 5.41 -1.99 -21.89
C GLY A 261 4.94 -0.65 -21.36
N GLU A 262 4.12 -0.64 -20.31
CA GLU A 262 3.65 0.58 -19.66
C GLU A 262 4.81 1.25 -18.90
N THR A 263 5.08 2.51 -19.24
CA THR A 263 6.20 3.31 -18.68
C THR A 263 5.74 4.64 -18.08
N TRP A 264 4.44 4.94 -18.22
CA TRP A 264 3.80 6.16 -17.74
C TRP A 264 2.49 5.83 -17.04
N PRO A 265 2.17 6.50 -15.91
CA PRO A 265 0.90 6.33 -15.26
C PRO A 265 -0.24 6.88 -16.11
N MET A 266 -1.45 6.48 -15.77
CA MET A 266 -2.65 7.10 -16.32
C MET A 266 -2.74 8.57 -15.88
N LEU A 267 -2.93 9.47 -16.84
CA LEU A 267 -3.12 10.91 -16.57
C LEU A 267 -4.54 11.26 -16.08
N SER A 268 -5.43 10.27 -16.00
CA SER A 268 -6.80 10.42 -15.49
C SER A 268 -6.84 10.59 -13.98
N THR A 269 -7.90 11.23 -13.47
CA THR A 269 -8.20 11.29 -12.03
C THR A 269 -9.05 10.11 -11.54
N ALA A 270 -9.54 9.28 -12.47
CA ALA A 270 -10.37 8.11 -12.16
C ALA A 270 -10.08 6.96 -13.11
N TYR A 271 -10.10 5.74 -12.57
CA TYR A 271 -9.95 4.52 -13.35
C TYR A 271 -11.26 4.19 -14.09
N PRO A 272 -11.25 3.86 -15.39
CA PRO A 272 -12.47 3.72 -16.20
C PRO A 272 -13.50 2.72 -15.65
N THR A 273 -13.06 1.56 -15.16
CA THR A 273 -13.96 0.54 -14.60
C THR A 273 -14.33 0.77 -13.12
N GLY A 274 -13.78 1.82 -12.50
CA GLY A 274 -13.98 2.10 -11.08
C GLY A 274 -13.27 1.10 -10.16
N PRO A 275 -13.54 1.16 -8.84
CA PRO A 275 -12.91 0.25 -7.88
C PRO A 275 -13.43 -1.20 -8.03
N PRO A 276 -12.61 -2.22 -7.75
CA PRO A 276 -13.04 -3.60 -7.81
C PRO A 276 -14.09 -3.92 -6.73
N PRO A 277 -15.02 -4.87 -6.96
CA PRO A 277 -16.07 -5.22 -5.99
C PRO A 277 -15.57 -5.65 -4.61
N SER A 278 -14.32 -6.15 -4.54
CA SER A 278 -13.64 -6.49 -3.29
C SER A 278 -13.39 -5.27 -2.40
N GLN A 279 -13.08 -4.11 -2.99
CA GLN A 279 -12.91 -2.86 -2.24
C GLN A 279 -14.23 -2.43 -1.61
N ASP A 280 -15.35 -2.62 -2.30
CA ASP A 280 -16.68 -2.35 -1.75
C ASP A 280 -17.06 -3.31 -0.62
N VAL A 281 -16.74 -4.60 -0.76
CA VAL A 281 -16.92 -5.57 0.34
C VAL A 281 -16.12 -5.14 1.57
N LEU A 282 -14.85 -4.76 1.39
CA LEU A 282 -14.00 -4.26 2.46
C LEU A 282 -14.62 -3.02 3.13
N LYS A 283 -14.95 -1.98 2.35
CA LYS A 283 -15.58 -0.75 2.85
C LYS A 283 -16.87 -1.03 3.64
N ARG A 284 -17.72 -1.95 3.16
CA ARG A 284 -18.95 -2.36 3.86
C ARG A 284 -18.66 -3.06 5.20
N VAL A 285 -17.62 -3.90 5.27
CA VAL A 285 -17.23 -4.53 6.54
C VAL A 285 -16.67 -3.49 7.51
N LEU A 286 -15.77 -2.62 7.06
CA LEU A 286 -15.15 -1.59 7.91
C LEU A 286 -16.17 -0.63 8.51
N ARG A 287 -17.23 -0.24 7.78
CA ARG A 287 -18.34 0.58 8.30
C ARG A 287 -19.08 -0.07 9.48
N ARG A 288 -18.98 -1.38 9.66
CA ARG A 288 -19.64 -2.13 10.74
C ARG A 288 -18.70 -2.46 11.89
N VAL A 289 -17.44 -2.04 11.85
CA VAL A 289 -16.49 -2.22 12.94
C VAL A 289 -16.66 -1.06 13.92
N PRO A 290 -17.13 -1.28 15.17
CA PRO A 290 -17.31 -0.20 16.13
C PRO A 290 -15.99 0.46 16.55
N LYS A 291 -14.88 -0.30 16.54
CA LYS A 291 -13.55 0.24 16.82
C LYS A 291 -13.00 1.01 15.61
N ALA A 292 -12.23 2.04 15.88
CA ALA A 292 -11.59 2.88 14.87
C ALA A 292 -10.52 2.10 14.08
N VAL A 293 -10.96 1.37 13.05
CA VAL A 293 -10.09 0.89 11.98
C VAL A 293 -10.03 1.94 10.88
N ARG A 294 -8.82 2.30 10.45
CA ARG A 294 -8.60 3.24 9.35
C ARG A 294 -8.33 2.49 8.05
N LEU A 295 -9.09 2.81 7.01
CA LEU A 295 -8.79 2.35 5.66
C LEU A 295 -7.65 3.20 5.09
N LEU A 296 -6.56 2.57 4.67
CA LEU A 296 -5.63 3.19 3.72
C LEU A 296 -6.24 2.98 2.34
N ASP A 297 -7.01 3.96 1.84
CA ASP A 297 -7.78 3.83 0.59
C ASP A 297 -6.89 3.98 -0.66
N ILE A 298 -5.91 3.09 -0.77
CA ILE A 298 -4.88 3.09 -1.83
C ILE A 298 -5.40 2.61 -3.19
N THR A 299 -6.61 2.07 -3.27
CA THR A 299 -7.08 1.36 -4.46
C THR A 299 -7.14 2.28 -5.68
N GLY A 300 -7.84 3.42 -5.57
CA GLY A 300 -8.05 4.31 -6.70
C GLY A 300 -6.76 4.93 -7.22
N LEU A 301 -5.87 5.42 -6.33
CA LEU A 301 -4.58 5.97 -6.75
C LEU A 301 -3.68 4.91 -7.38
N SER A 302 -3.72 3.67 -6.88
CA SER A 302 -2.87 2.59 -7.43
C SER A 302 -3.39 2.07 -8.76
N GLN A 303 -4.69 2.18 -9.03
CA GLN A 303 -5.28 1.82 -10.33
C GLN A 303 -4.75 2.72 -11.46
N LEU A 304 -4.30 3.93 -11.13
CA LEU A 304 -3.72 4.84 -12.12
C LEU A 304 -2.25 4.53 -12.44
N ARG A 305 -1.69 3.46 -11.86
CA ARG A 305 -0.27 3.11 -11.95
C ARG A 305 -0.02 1.82 -12.72
N ASN A 306 -0.65 1.66 -13.88
CA ASN A 306 -0.39 0.53 -14.78
C ASN A 306 1.11 0.38 -15.15
N ASP A 307 1.88 1.46 -15.05
CA ASP A 307 3.34 1.53 -15.21
C ASP A 307 4.17 1.00 -14.04
N GLY A 308 3.61 0.89 -12.83
CA GLY A 308 4.38 0.67 -11.60
C GLY A 308 4.77 -0.79 -11.32
N HIS A 309 4.37 -1.73 -12.17
CA HIS A 309 4.58 -3.16 -11.98
C HIS A 309 5.96 -3.64 -12.46
N PRO A 310 6.55 -4.69 -11.85
CA PRO A 310 7.74 -5.36 -12.35
C PRO A 310 7.55 -5.95 -13.75
N SER A 311 6.30 -6.29 -14.12
CA SER A 311 5.99 -6.89 -15.41
C SER A 311 6.87 -8.12 -15.67
N ALA A 312 7.51 -8.20 -16.83
CA ALA A 312 8.38 -9.30 -17.22
C ALA A 312 9.76 -9.30 -16.53
N PHE A 313 10.03 -8.39 -15.58
CA PHE A 313 11.38 -8.20 -15.04
C PHE A 313 11.57 -8.74 -13.62
N GLY A 314 10.48 -9.09 -12.92
CA GLY A 314 10.57 -9.75 -11.62
C GLY A 314 11.29 -11.10 -11.70
N TYR A 315 12.04 -11.45 -10.66
CA TYR A 315 12.89 -12.67 -10.61
C TYR A 315 13.88 -12.79 -11.77
N GLY A 316 14.45 -11.68 -12.23
CA GLY A 316 15.38 -11.67 -13.38
C GLY A 316 14.70 -11.98 -14.73
N GLY A 317 13.36 -11.92 -14.78
CA GLY A 317 12.55 -12.09 -15.97
C GLY A 317 12.26 -13.52 -16.42
N HIS A 318 12.45 -14.49 -15.53
CA HIS A 318 12.23 -15.92 -15.83
C HIS A 318 10.80 -16.41 -15.54
N ARG A 319 9.95 -15.60 -14.90
CA ARG A 319 8.63 -16.05 -14.39
C ARG A 319 7.41 -15.46 -15.12
N GLY A 320 7.63 -14.82 -16.26
CA GLY A 320 6.56 -14.19 -17.04
C GLY A 320 6.17 -12.81 -16.49
N ASN A 321 5.04 -12.28 -16.97
CA ASN A 321 4.58 -10.95 -16.57
C ASN A 321 3.93 -10.99 -15.18
N ASP A 322 4.44 -10.17 -14.27
CA ASP A 322 3.82 -9.85 -12.99
C ASP A 322 3.16 -8.47 -13.06
N CYS A 323 1.83 -8.44 -13.14
CA CYS A 323 1.04 -7.20 -13.06
C CYS A 323 0.24 -7.12 -11.75
N THR A 324 0.72 -7.79 -10.70
CA THR A 324 0.08 -7.81 -9.37
C THR A 324 0.95 -7.09 -8.35
N HIS A 325 2.24 -7.43 -8.27
CA HIS A 325 3.19 -6.80 -7.36
C HIS A 325 3.74 -5.50 -7.93
N TRP A 326 4.43 -4.71 -7.11
CA TRP A 326 4.93 -3.39 -7.49
C TRP A 326 6.45 -3.32 -7.40
N CYS A 327 7.03 -2.56 -8.32
CA CYS A 327 8.45 -2.22 -8.25
C CYS A 327 8.78 -1.41 -6.99
N LEU A 328 9.99 -1.59 -6.46
CA LEU A 328 10.57 -0.79 -5.40
C LEU A 328 11.90 -0.16 -5.86
N PRO A 329 12.09 1.17 -5.71
CA PRO A 329 11.11 2.16 -5.24
C PRO A 329 9.92 2.33 -6.20
N GLY A 330 8.78 2.79 -5.70
CA GLY A 330 7.56 2.91 -6.50
C GLY A 330 6.27 3.09 -5.70
N VAL A 331 5.18 2.52 -6.20
CA VAL A 331 3.81 2.71 -5.67
C VAL A 331 3.68 2.41 -4.17
N PRO A 332 4.30 1.35 -3.61
CA PRO A 332 4.22 1.09 -2.17
C PRO A 332 4.87 2.16 -1.30
N ASP A 333 5.80 2.96 -1.84
CA ASP A 333 6.38 4.09 -1.11
C ASP A 333 5.30 5.12 -0.79
N ILE A 334 4.43 5.42 -1.77
CA ILE A 334 3.28 6.31 -1.57
C ILE A 334 2.28 5.74 -0.58
N TRP A 335 2.07 4.42 -0.54
CA TRP A 335 1.24 3.81 0.49
C TRP A 335 1.81 4.07 1.89
N ASN A 336 3.13 4.06 2.03
CA ASN A 336 3.82 4.36 3.27
C ASN A 336 3.84 5.85 3.62
N GLU A 337 3.88 6.75 2.63
CA GLU A 337 3.65 8.19 2.85
C GLU A 337 2.24 8.45 3.39
N LEU A 338 1.22 7.81 2.81
CA LEU A 338 -0.17 7.90 3.28
C LEU A 338 -0.38 7.28 4.67
N LEU A 339 0.31 6.17 4.95
CA LEU A 339 0.34 5.56 6.28
C LEU A 339 0.97 6.51 7.30
N PHE A 340 2.11 7.13 6.97
CA PHE A 340 2.80 8.08 7.83
C PHE A 340 1.92 9.30 8.13
N GLU A 341 1.32 9.91 7.11
CA GLU A 341 0.39 11.03 7.29
C GLU A 341 -0.82 10.61 8.12
N SER A 342 -1.36 9.43 7.87
CA SER A 342 -2.47 8.92 8.67
C SER A 342 -2.07 8.74 10.13
N LEU A 343 -0.90 8.18 10.43
CA LEU A 343 -0.39 8.02 11.79
C LEU A 343 -0.17 9.37 12.49
N MET A 344 0.32 10.38 11.76
CA MET A 344 0.49 11.74 12.28
C MET A 344 -0.84 12.40 12.66
N GLN A 345 -1.93 12.09 11.95
CA GLN A 345 -3.28 12.57 12.26
C GLN A 345 -4.03 11.70 13.29
N SER A 346 -3.41 10.64 13.84
CA SER A 346 -4.10 9.54 14.55
C SER A 346 -4.19 9.66 16.06
#